data_AF-E2ZAS4-F1
#
_entry.id   AF-E2ZAS4-F1
#
_cell.length_a   1.000
_cell.length_b   1.000
_cell.length_c   1.000
_cell.angle_alpha   90.00
_cell.angle_beta   90.00
_cell.angle_gamma   90.00
#
_symmetry.space_group_name_H-M   'P 1'
#
loop_
_entity.id
_entity.type
_entity.pdbx_description
1 polymer ?
#
loop_
_entity_poly.entity_id
_entity_poly.type
_entity_poly.pdbx_seq_one_letter_code
_entity_poly.pdbx_strand_id
1 'polypeptide(L)'
;MEHGTIHRSPVNGQPEFGQDEIKQPNHYTWRGKECEQIIGDITQGSEGKEAYYLGAAVKYLYRYPAKGTAIKDLKKAKQYIDMLIELKEEQNQGTKQYIEMLVELKEEQNRGTR
;
A
#
# COMPACT_ATOMS: atom_id res chain seq x y z
N MET A 1 10.07 -37.94 -6.10
CA MET A 1 8.74 -37.40 -6.45
C MET A 1 7.84 -37.76 -5.29
N GLU A 2 7.63 -36.83 -4.35
CA GLU A 2 6.82 -37.08 -3.15
C GLU A 2 5.34 -37.20 -3.54
N HIS A 3 4.75 -38.34 -3.18
CA HIS A 3 3.33 -38.60 -3.34
C HIS A 3 2.57 -37.84 -2.25
N GLY A 4 1.80 -36.82 -2.63
CA GLY A 4 0.93 -36.09 -1.71
C GLY A 4 -0.10 -37.02 -1.06
N THR A 5 -0.12 -37.06 0.27
CA THR A 5 -1.03 -37.88 1.06
C THR A 5 -2.46 -37.37 0.92
N ILE A 6 -3.31 -38.14 0.24
CA ILE A 6 -4.74 -37.87 0.11
C ILE A 6 -5.45 -38.35 1.39
N HIS A 7 -5.79 -37.44 2.29
CA HIS A 7 -6.61 -37.75 3.46
C HIS A 7 -8.09 -37.80 3.03
N ARG A 8 -8.74 -38.97 3.11
CA ARG A 8 -10.16 -39.15 2.77
C ARG A 8 -10.97 -39.43 4.03
N SER A 9 -11.96 -38.58 4.33
CA SER A 9 -12.95 -38.83 5.39
C SER A 9 -14.10 -39.72 4.89
N PRO A 10 -14.76 -40.51 5.77
CA PRO A 10 -15.61 -41.63 5.38
C PRO A 10 -17.05 -41.26 5.00
N VAL A 11 -17.38 -39.98 4.84
CA VAL A 11 -18.76 -39.55 4.52
C VAL A 11 -18.76 -38.77 3.21
N ASN A 12 -19.19 -39.46 2.16
CA ASN A 12 -19.69 -38.94 0.88
C ASN A 12 -18.71 -38.38 -0.18
N GLY A 13 -17.42 -38.72 -0.13
CA GLY A 13 -16.56 -38.79 -1.34
C GLY A 13 -16.43 -37.55 -2.23
N GLN A 14 -16.85 -36.37 -1.78
CA GLN A 14 -16.62 -35.11 -2.48
C GLN A 14 -15.18 -34.65 -2.21
N PRO A 15 -14.41 -34.21 -3.23
CA PRO A 15 -13.15 -33.53 -2.98
C PRO A 15 -13.45 -32.20 -2.27
N GLU A 16 -13.07 -32.08 -0.99
CA GLU A 16 -12.98 -30.78 -0.35
C GLU A 16 -11.86 -30.02 -1.07
N PHE A 17 -12.23 -29.00 -1.83
CA PHE A 17 -11.28 -27.99 -2.29
C PHE A 17 -10.77 -27.30 -1.03
N GLY A 18 -9.63 -27.77 -0.51
CA GLY A 18 -8.91 -27.11 0.56
C GLY A 18 -8.83 -25.63 0.22
N GLN A 19 -9.32 -24.77 1.11
CA GLN A 19 -9.18 -23.33 0.96
C GLN A 19 -7.70 -23.08 0.71
N ASP A 20 -7.38 -22.54 -0.45
CA ASP A 20 -6.03 -22.18 -0.86
C ASP A 20 -5.59 -21.06 0.11
N GLU A 21 -5.03 -21.44 1.27
CA GLU A 21 -4.66 -20.53 2.37
C GLU A 21 -3.73 -19.40 1.90
N ILE A 22 -3.06 -19.64 0.76
CA ILE A 22 -2.15 -18.72 0.08
C ILE A 22 -2.91 -17.65 -0.69
N LYS A 23 -4.09 -17.94 -1.25
CA LYS A 23 -4.82 -16.99 -2.11
C LYS A 23 -5.85 -16.15 -1.37
N GLN A 24 -6.44 -16.63 -0.28
CA GLN A 24 -7.57 -15.92 0.34
C GLN A 24 -7.67 -16.14 1.85
N PRO A 25 -6.79 -15.55 2.67
CA PRO A 25 -7.02 -15.60 4.11
C PRO A 25 -8.23 -14.71 4.44
N ASN A 26 -9.25 -15.29 5.10
CA ASN A 26 -10.60 -14.76 5.40
C ASN A 26 -10.69 -13.30 5.93
N HIS A 27 -9.57 -12.67 6.29
CA HIS A 27 -9.50 -11.31 6.80
C HIS A 27 -9.33 -10.22 5.72
N TYR A 28 -9.27 -10.56 4.43
CA TYR A 28 -9.18 -9.58 3.32
C TYR A 28 -10.50 -9.36 2.57
N THR A 29 -11.57 -10.05 2.93
CA THR A 29 -12.86 -10.06 2.19
C THR A 29 -14.05 -9.61 3.06
N TRP A 30 -13.82 -9.35 4.34
CA TRP A 30 -14.86 -9.22 5.38
C TRP A 30 -15.75 -7.96 5.28
N ARG A 31 -15.36 -6.95 4.48
CA ARG A 31 -16.17 -5.74 4.24
C ARG A 31 -17.01 -5.78 2.96
N GLY A 32 -17.23 -6.97 2.39
CA GLY A 32 -18.00 -7.13 1.14
C GLY A 32 -17.25 -6.70 -0.12
N LYS A 33 -15.96 -6.36 0.00
CA LYS A 33 -15.04 -6.07 -1.09
C LYS A 33 -13.64 -6.53 -0.71
N GLU A 34 -12.91 -7.05 -1.68
CA GLU A 34 -11.53 -7.50 -1.51
C GLU A 34 -10.62 -6.33 -1.18
N CYS A 35 -9.73 -6.53 -0.20
CA CYS A 35 -8.73 -5.53 0.19
C CYS A 35 -7.87 -5.10 -1.00
N GLU A 36 -7.54 -6.01 -1.92
CA GLU A 36 -6.77 -5.71 -3.12
C GLU A 36 -7.53 -4.75 -4.07
N GLN A 37 -8.84 -4.94 -4.24
CA GLN A 37 -9.66 -4.05 -5.06
C GLN A 37 -9.72 -2.64 -4.44
N ILE A 38 -9.83 -2.53 -3.11
CA ILE A 38 -9.84 -1.24 -2.42
C ILE A 38 -8.48 -0.54 -2.57
N ILE A 39 -7.38 -1.28 -2.44
CA ILE A 39 -6.03 -0.74 -2.67
C ILE A 39 -5.89 -0.28 -4.13
N GLY A 40 -6.36 -1.09 -5.09
CA GLY A 40 -6.36 -0.75 -6.51
C GLY A 40 -7.06 0.58 -6.78
N ASP A 41 -8.28 0.77 -6.24
CA ASP A 41 -9.04 2.01 -6.40
C ASP A 41 -8.36 3.22 -5.76
N ILE A 42 -7.83 3.08 -4.54
CA ILE A 42 -7.24 4.20 -3.80
C ILE A 42 -5.88 4.62 -4.38
N THR A 43 -5.14 3.69 -4.98
CA THR A 43 -3.83 3.96 -5.58
C THR A 43 -3.91 4.45 -7.03
N GLN A 44 -5.12 4.62 -7.59
CA GLN A 44 -5.27 5.16 -8.94
C GLN A 44 -4.67 6.56 -9.02
N GLY A 45 -3.75 6.76 -9.98
CA GLY A 45 -3.03 8.03 -10.17
C GLY A 45 -1.84 8.25 -9.23
N SER A 46 -1.56 7.31 -8.33
CA SER A 46 -0.31 7.27 -7.56
C SER A 46 0.70 6.35 -8.24
N GLU A 47 1.99 6.67 -8.13
CA GLU A 47 3.07 5.85 -8.70
C GLU A 47 4.20 5.63 -7.70
N GLY A 48 5.06 4.63 -7.97
CA GLY A 48 6.29 4.38 -7.22
C GLY A 48 6.10 4.25 -5.70
N LYS A 49 6.93 4.97 -4.94
CA LYS A 49 6.90 4.95 -3.47
C LYS A 49 5.55 5.39 -2.90
N GLU A 50 4.91 6.37 -3.53
CA GLU A 50 3.62 6.90 -3.08
C GLU A 50 2.53 5.83 -3.14
N ALA A 51 2.39 5.16 -4.29
CA ALA A 51 1.43 4.07 -4.45
C ALA A 51 1.66 2.93 -3.44
N TYR A 52 2.94 2.58 -3.22
CA TYR A 52 3.31 1.53 -2.27
C TYR A 52 2.94 1.91 -0.83
N TYR A 53 3.30 3.11 -0.38
CA TYR A 53 3.00 3.55 0.99
C TYR A 53 1.50 3.71 1.22
N LEU A 54 0.79 4.28 0.25
CA LEU A 54 -0.66 4.45 0.30
C LEU A 54 -1.38 3.08 0.38
N GLY A 55 -1.05 2.16 -0.52
CA GLY A 55 -1.64 0.82 -0.54
C GLY A 55 -1.34 0.03 0.74
N ALA A 56 -0.13 0.16 1.29
CA ALA A 56 0.23 -0.50 2.55
C ALA A 56 -0.54 0.09 3.74
N ALA A 57 -0.69 1.42 3.84
CA ALA A 57 -1.49 2.04 4.89
C ALA A 57 -2.94 1.54 4.85
N VAL A 58 -3.57 1.55 3.67
CA VAL A 58 -4.93 1.04 3.44
C VAL A 58 -5.05 -0.43 3.83
N LYS A 59 -4.09 -1.27 3.43
CA LYS A 59 -4.07 -2.71 3.78
C LYS A 59 -4.15 -2.93 5.28
N TYR A 60 -3.36 -2.19 6.06
CA TYR A 60 -3.36 -2.35 7.52
C TYR A 60 -4.64 -1.80 8.16
N LEU A 61 -5.18 -0.70 7.64
CA LEU A 61 -6.48 -0.17 8.08
C LEU A 61 -7.65 -1.10 7.75
N TYR A 62 -7.61 -1.80 6.62
CA TYR A 62 -8.62 -2.80 6.28
C TYR A 62 -8.56 -4.00 7.24
N ARG A 63 -7.35 -4.39 7.63
CA ARG A 63 -7.06 -5.64 8.32
C ARG A 63 -7.24 -5.60 9.83
N TYR A 64 -6.99 -4.45 10.47
CA TYR A 64 -6.95 -4.35 11.93
C TYR A 64 -8.19 -4.88 12.66
N PRO A 65 -9.44 -4.74 12.15
CA PRO A 65 -10.62 -5.21 12.87
C PRO A 65 -10.81 -6.73 12.83
N ALA A 66 -10.29 -7.40 11.79
CA ALA A 66 -10.64 -8.79 11.48
C ALA A 66 -9.50 -9.80 11.71
N LYS A 67 -8.23 -9.35 11.74
CA LYS A 67 -7.08 -10.28 11.83
C LYS A 67 -6.70 -10.71 13.25
N GLY A 68 -7.18 -10.01 14.27
CA GLY A 68 -6.77 -10.25 15.67
C GLY A 68 -5.42 -9.63 16.05
N THR A 69 -4.83 -8.79 15.18
CA THR A 69 -3.56 -8.06 15.45
C THR A 69 -3.73 -6.54 15.43
N ALA A 70 -4.86 -6.04 15.92
CA ALA A 70 -5.31 -4.66 15.76
C ALA A 70 -4.23 -3.61 16.05
N ILE A 71 -3.62 -3.63 17.24
CA ILE A 71 -2.60 -2.64 17.62
C ILE A 71 -1.36 -2.70 16.72
N LYS A 72 -0.93 -3.89 16.32
CA LYS A 72 0.22 -4.07 15.41
C LYS A 72 -0.10 -3.54 14.02
N ASP A 73 -1.31 -3.77 13.53
CA ASP A 73 -1.76 -3.24 12.25
C ASP A 73 -1.88 -1.72 12.27
N LEU A 74 -2.47 -1.13 13.30
CA LEU A 74 -2.56 0.33 13.46
C LEU A 74 -1.18 0.99 13.53
N LYS A 75 -0.22 0.40 14.26
CA LYS A 75 1.17 0.90 14.29
C LYS A 75 1.83 0.86 12.92
N LYS A 76 1.59 -0.21 12.14
CA LYS A 76 2.10 -0.30 10.76
C LYS A 76 1.42 0.72 9.84
N ALA A 77 0.12 0.90 9.93
CA ALA A 77 -0.60 1.93 9.18
C ALA A 77 0.00 3.32 9.46
N LYS A 78 0.23 3.66 10.74
CA LYS A 78 0.91 4.90 11.14
C LYS A 78 2.28 5.03 10.47
N GLN A 79 3.12 4.01 10.53
CA GLN A 79 4.46 4.05 9.92
C GLN A 79 4.40 4.35 8.41
N TYR A 80 3.45 3.77 7.67
CA TYR A 80 3.28 4.05 6.25
C TYR A 80 2.73 5.44 5.96
N ILE A 81 1.89 5.98 6.84
CA ILE A 81 1.44 7.38 6.76
C ILE A 81 2.62 8.33 7.01
N ASP A 82 3.45 8.06 8.03
CA ASP A 82 4.64 8.87 8.33
C ASP A 82 5.58 8.91 7.10
N MET A 83 5.88 7.77 6.47
CA MET A 83 6.69 7.71 5.25
C MET A 83 6.06 8.44 4.05
N LEU A 84 4.73 8.45 3.95
CA LEU A 84 4.02 9.20 2.90
C LEU A 84 4.12 10.70 3.12
N ILE A 85 4.05 11.16 4.37
CA ILE A 85 4.26 12.57 4.74
C ILE A 85 5.68 12.99 4.36
N GLU A 86 6.70 12.23 4.78
CA GLU A 86 8.10 12.50 4.46
C GLU A 86 8.32 12.62 2.95
N LEU A 87 7.78 11.69 2.16
CA LEU A 87 7.85 11.74 0.70
C LEU A 87 7.27 13.03 0.10
N LYS A 88 6.12 13.50 0.63
CA LYS A 88 5.50 14.75 0.16
C LYS A 88 6.28 15.99 0.60
N GLU A 89 6.86 15.98 1.80
CA GLU A 89 7.70 17.07 2.28
C GLU A 89 8.97 17.21 1.44
N GLU A 90 9.63 16.11 1.10
CA GLU A 90 10.80 16.10 0.20
C GLU A 90 10.46 16.67 -1.19
N GLN A 91 9.32 16.25 -1.77
CA GLN A 91 8.84 16.76 -3.07
C GLN A 91 8.58 18.27 -3.03
N ASN A 92 7.95 18.75 -1.95
CA ASN A 92 7.65 20.17 -1.77
C ASN A 92 8.92 21.01 -1.60
N GLN A 93 9.90 20.51 -0.84
CA GLN A 93 11.19 21.18 -0.66
C GLN A 93 11.97 21.28 -1.98
N GLY A 94 12.06 20.18 -2.74
CA GLY A 94 12.73 20.20 -4.06
C GLY A 94 12.06 21.16 -5.04
N THR A 95 10.73 21.23 -5.03
CA THR A 95 9.97 22.19 -5.85
C THR A 95 10.27 23.63 -5.46
N LYS A 96 10.30 23.92 -4.15
CA LYS A 96 10.61 25.25 -3.63
C LYS A 96 12.04 25.69 -4.02
N GLN A 97 13.02 24.79 -3.84
CA GLN A 97 14.41 25.05 -4.20
C GLN A 97 14.57 25.33 -5.70
N TYR A 98 13.88 24.57 -6.56
CA TYR A 98 13.90 24.81 -8.00
C TYR A 98 13.33 26.18 -8.37
N ILE A 99 12.21 26.59 -7.75
CA ILE A 99 11.61 27.91 -7.99
C ILE A 99 12.55 29.03 -7.53
N GLU A 100 13.15 28.91 -6.35
CA GLU A 100 14.12 29.89 -5.83
C GLU A 100 15.32 30.06 -6.78
N MET A 101 15.90 28.95 -7.24
CA MET A 101 16.99 28.96 -8.24
C MET A 101 16.57 29.63 -9.56
N LEU A 102 15.36 29.38 -10.06
CA LEU A 102 14.87 30.01 -11.29
C LEU A 102 14.68 31.53 -11.14
N VAL A 103 14.32 32.01 -9.95
CA VAL A 103 14.20 33.45 -9.67
C VAL A 103 15.58 34.10 -9.70
N GLU A 104 16.57 33.50 -9.04
CA GLU A 104 17.95 34.00 -9.01
C GLU A 104 18.56 34.10 -10.42
N LEU A 105 18.40 33.07 -11.26
CA LEU A 105 18.88 33.08 -12.64
C LEU A 105 18.27 34.20 -13.49
N LYS A 106 16.97 34.49 -13.30
CA LYS A 106 16.29 35.59 -14.01
C LYS A 106 16.79 36.95 -13.53
N GLU A 107 17.06 37.10 -12.25
CA GLU A 107 17.64 38.34 -11.71
C GLU A 107 19.05 38.60 -12.25
N GLU A 108 19.89 37.57 -12.34
CA GLU A 108 21.24 37.68 -12.90
C GLU A 108 21.22 38.09 -14.37
N GLN A 109 20.36 37.48 -15.18
CA GLN A 109 20.20 37.85 -16.59
C GLN A 109 19.75 39.30 -16.77
N ASN A 110 18.89 39.80 -15.90
CA ASN A 110 18.41 41.19 -15.92
C ASN A 110 19.48 42.19 -15.44
N ARG A 111 20.43 41.77 -14.60
CA ARG A 111 21.58 42.59 -14.19
C ARG A 111 22.63 42.72 -15.30
N GLY A 112 22.80 41.69 -16.14
CA GLY A 112 23.76 41.70 -17.26
C GLY A 112 23.29 42.42 -18.53
N THR A 113 22.04 42.88 -18.57
CA THR A 113 21.44 43.60 -19.72
C THR A 113 21.22 45.11 -19.47
N ARG A 114 21.66 45.64 -18.33
CA ARG A 114 21.76 47.07 -18.02
C ARG A 114 23.19 47.57 -18.15
#